data_AF-A0A934RKV1-F1
#
_entry.id   AF-A0A934RKV1-F1
#
_cell.length_a   1.000
_cell.length_b   1.000
_cell.length_c   1.000
_cell.angle_alpha   90.00
_cell.angle_beta   90.00
_cell.angle_gamma   90.00
#
_symmetry.space_group_name_H-M   'P 1'
#
loop_
_entity.id
_entity.type
_entity.pdbx_description
1 polymer ?
#
loop_
_entity_poly.entity_id
_entity_poly.type
_entity_poly.pdbx_seq_one_letter_code
_entity_poly.pdbx_strand_id
1 'polypeptide(L)'
;MTATSELSREEALTILGLTAKDDLTRSRAALEEVRAHLRRLRDEATTPDKRIQYEVELVRFEEALHVLYAPRKKRIWPVVVGLLLLLLLGGGGYSAYRMVVEQERLQAQVEALLGQAASAVADRNWEEAEGLFARVEGLDSENPAVPQGRRQIEEGREEERRMEINFAFGKVKEKIEIQAWGEAEEALAAARDLAPEDERGPQLESDLRAERRREEIRQLVEGIEQAHREENWQKVIHDSEELAVLAPEHERLADLQEKAREAELILRNLKNVAQALYGRARSLDDGEYSAEALELLREAQRLAPSEAAGELYEKMSGYVQTIEVPEEAETLADALAQVRPGDKVLLGEGVFQESVLVPAGIILEGQGEGKTVLEVPADAGSVLVIAGEGPAVRLSHLTLRHSGFTDASERYPVVLLQEAQAELENCVIEYGAGHGLAVTGGGRATLLACEVKACGWDGIAVTGKGSQVTLEEVRALANLQHGLDVWDGAHARVARSRFQDNGLTGIFLTATGESSQVESSTVERNREVGVMLSKGAVAVISGNLIADNTLGGVVARDGGSRLQVTGNTIEKNGEAGLVVGKEVLLEKEEGNVATNNQGRQKWLNADFSQMKTGRPVLKALPVE
;
A
#
# COMPACT_ATOMS: atom_id res chain seq x y z
N MET A 1 -104.11 86.95 33.94
CA MET A 1 -105.22 86.77 32.96
C MET A 1 -104.64 87.10 31.61
N THR A 2 -104.95 86.30 30.58
CA THR A 2 -104.24 86.24 29.29
C THR A 2 -102.99 85.37 29.41
N ALA A 3 -103.07 84.16 28.82
CA ALA A 3 -102.60 82.96 29.48
C ALA A 3 -102.06 81.93 28.47
N THR A 4 -100.77 82.04 28.20
CA THR A 4 -99.83 80.96 27.88
C THR A 4 -98.46 81.61 28.15
N SER A 5 -97.80 81.19 29.23
CA SER A 5 -96.53 81.79 29.66
C SER A 5 -95.40 81.36 28.71
N GLU A 6 -94.71 82.33 28.11
CA GLU A 6 -93.54 82.13 27.24
C GLU A 6 -92.34 81.56 28.02
N LEU A 7 -91.62 80.63 27.39
CA LEU A 7 -90.47 79.90 27.93
C LEU A 7 -89.17 80.73 27.86
N SER A 8 -88.33 80.75 28.92
CA SER A 8 -87.07 81.52 28.93
C SER A 8 -85.88 80.78 28.30
N ARG A 9 -84.78 81.49 27.99
CA ARG A 9 -83.58 80.89 27.36
C ARG A 9 -82.86 79.89 28.27
N GLU A 10 -82.83 80.13 29.57
CA GLU A 10 -82.23 79.22 30.56
C GLU A 10 -83.06 77.95 30.74
N GLU A 11 -84.39 78.08 30.78
CA GLU A 11 -85.31 76.94 30.80
C GLU A 11 -85.22 76.14 29.49
N ALA A 12 -85.14 76.82 28.35
CA ALA A 12 -84.96 76.17 27.05
C ALA A 12 -83.66 75.36 26.96
N LEU A 13 -82.53 75.90 27.48
CA LEU A 13 -81.27 75.15 27.57
C LEU A 13 -81.42 73.91 28.47
N THR A 14 -82.09 74.05 29.61
CA THR A 14 -82.32 72.96 30.56
C THR A 14 -83.19 71.83 29.96
N ILE A 15 -84.28 72.16 29.26
CA ILE A 15 -85.14 71.18 28.57
C ILE A 15 -84.37 70.39 27.49
N LEU A 16 -83.41 71.04 26.82
CA LEU A 16 -82.59 70.42 25.78
C LEU A 16 -81.33 69.72 26.33
N GLY A 17 -81.10 69.75 27.65
CA GLY A 17 -79.91 69.17 28.26
C GLY A 17 -78.61 69.89 27.92
N LEU A 18 -78.70 71.20 27.64
CA LEU A 18 -77.57 72.06 27.30
C LEU A 18 -77.27 73.03 28.44
N THR A 19 -76.00 73.42 28.55
CA THR A 19 -75.52 74.47 29.45
C THR A 19 -75.15 75.71 28.66
N ALA A 20 -74.98 76.85 29.35
CA ALA A 20 -74.54 78.09 28.72
C ALA A 20 -73.16 78.01 28.02
N LYS A 21 -72.39 76.93 28.22
CA LYS A 21 -71.09 76.67 27.59
C LYS A 21 -71.18 75.83 26.31
N ASP A 22 -72.34 75.23 26.04
CA ASP A 22 -72.48 74.34 24.90
C ASP A 22 -72.57 75.13 23.59
N ASP A 23 -71.79 74.65 22.63
CA ASP A 23 -71.81 75.16 21.27
C ASP A 23 -73.10 74.68 20.58
N LEU A 24 -74.06 75.60 20.55
CA LEU A 24 -75.38 75.42 19.97
C LEU A 24 -75.32 74.84 18.54
N THR A 25 -74.27 75.14 17.78
CA THR A 25 -74.08 74.65 16.41
C THR A 25 -73.76 73.15 16.34
N ARG A 26 -72.97 72.62 17.27
CA ARG A 26 -72.58 71.19 17.34
C ARG A 26 -73.68 70.30 17.89
N SER A 27 -74.43 70.82 18.86
CA SER A 27 -75.46 70.05 19.55
C SER A 27 -76.70 69.76 18.69
N ARG A 28 -76.80 70.38 17.51
CA ARG A 28 -77.96 70.26 16.63
C ARG A 28 -78.25 68.83 16.16
N ALA A 29 -77.21 68.05 15.82
CA ALA A 29 -77.38 66.68 15.33
C ALA A 29 -77.88 65.73 16.43
N ALA A 30 -77.34 65.85 17.65
CA ALA A 30 -77.70 65.02 18.79
C ALA A 30 -79.15 65.26 19.28
N LEU A 31 -79.63 66.50 19.20
CA LEU A 31 -80.99 66.86 19.62
C LEU A 31 -82.07 66.29 18.69
N GLU A 32 -81.77 66.09 17.41
CA GLU A 32 -82.66 65.43 16.45
C GLU A 32 -82.84 63.94 16.76
N GLU A 33 -81.79 63.26 17.25
CA GLU A 33 -81.81 61.82 17.56
C GLU A 33 -82.70 61.50 18.77
N VAL A 34 -82.64 62.33 19.81
CA VAL A 34 -83.50 62.22 21.01
C VAL A 34 -84.98 62.40 20.65
N ARG A 35 -85.28 63.34 19.74
CA ARG A 35 -86.65 63.57 19.24
C ARG A 35 -87.23 62.34 18.56
N ALA A 36 -86.42 61.58 17.81
CA ALA A 36 -86.87 60.35 17.16
C ALA A 36 -87.15 59.21 18.16
N HIS A 37 -86.35 59.11 19.22
CA HIS A 37 -86.51 58.07 20.25
C HIS A 37 -87.82 58.22 21.05
N LEU A 38 -88.16 59.45 21.48
CA LEU A 38 -89.40 59.73 22.21
C LEU A 38 -90.67 59.38 21.42
N ARG A 39 -90.62 59.52 20.09
CA ARG A 39 -91.73 59.12 19.21
C ARG A 39 -91.94 57.60 19.20
N ARG A 40 -90.87 56.80 19.21
CA ARG A 40 -90.94 55.33 19.22
C ARG A 40 -91.54 54.79 20.51
N LEU A 41 -91.12 55.31 21.66
CA LEU A 41 -91.61 54.89 22.97
C LEU A 41 -93.12 55.13 23.16
N ARG A 42 -93.64 56.23 22.59
CA ARG A 42 -95.08 56.50 22.54
C ARG A 42 -95.84 55.44 21.75
N ASP A 43 -95.29 54.96 20.64
CA ASP A 43 -95.99 54.08 19.71
C ASP A 43 -95.99 52.60 20.15
N GLU A 44 -94.96 52.14 20.88
CA GLU A 44 -94.82 50.76 21.38
C GLU A 44 -95.49 50.52 22.75
N ALA A 45 -96.09 51.55 23.36
CA ALA A 45 -96.67 51.47 24.70
C ALA A 45 -97.96 50.63 24.74
N THR A 46 -97.93 49.53 25.50
CA THR A 46 -99.05 48.58 25.64
C THR A 46 -100.09 48.98 26.70
N THR A 47 -99.80 49.96 27.56
CA THR A 47 -100.77 50.54 28.52
C THR A 47 -101.10 52.00 28.18
N PRO A 48 -102.38 52.42 28.27
CA PRO A 48 -102.79 53.79 27.90
C PRO A 48 -102.07 54.90 28.68
N ASP A 49 -101.80 54.71 29.97
CA ASP A 49 -101.15 55.72 30.82
C ASP A 49 -99.74 56.08 30.32
N LYS A 50 -98.98 55.08 29.88
CA LYS A 50 -97.62 55.32 29.36
C LYS A 50 -97.63 56.11 28.06
N ARG A 51 -98.63 55.88 27.22
CA ARG A 51 -98.74 56.58 25.93
C ARG A 51 -98.97 58.08 26.11
N ILE A 52 -99.81 58.48 27.06
CA ILE A 52 -100.07 59.90 27.38
C ILE A 52 -98.82 60.57 27.94
N GLN A 53 -98.09 59.88 28.82
CA GLN A 53 -96.87 60.43 29.41
C GLN A 53 -95.84 60.81 28.33
N TYR A 54 -95.56 59.91 27.39
CA TYR A 54 -94.60 60.19 26.30
C TYR A 54 -95.06 61.29 25.33
N GLU A 55 -96.37 61.52 25.21
CA GLU A 55 -96.91 62.58 24.35
C GLU A 55 -96.69 63.98 24.93
N VAL A 56 -96.81 64.14 26.26
CA VAL A 56 -96.58 65.42 26.95
C VAL A 56 -95.10 65.84 26.88
N GLU A 57 -94.16 64.90 26.99
CA GLU A 57 -92.73 65.18 26.94
C GLU A 57 -92.28 65.70 25.57
N LEU A 58 -92.82 65.12 24.48
CA LEU A 58 -92.45 65.49 23.12
C LEU A 58 -92.78 66.96 22.80
N VAL A 59 -93.93 67.47 23.27
CA VAL A 59 -94.36 68.86 23.02
C VAL A 59 -93.42 69.87 23.68
N ARG A 60 -93.04 69.62 24.95
CA ARG A 60 -92.12 70.51 25.68
C ARG A 60 -90.75 70.64 25.01
N PHE A 61 -90.26 69.58 24.38
CA PHE A 61 -88.95 69.58 23.72
C PHE A 61 -88.90 70.51 22.50
N GLU A 62 -90.01 70.64 21.75
CA GLU A 62 -90.05 71.43 20.51
C GLU A 62 -90.03 72.95 20.76
N GLU A 63 -90.63 73.45 21.84
CA GLU A 63 -90.65 74.88 22.18
C GLU A 63 -89.26 75.44 22.52
N ALA A 64 -88.44 74.65 23.21
CA ALA A 64 -87.12 75.07 23.69
C ALA A 64 -86.14 75.41 22.55
N LEU A 65 -86.22 74.72 21.40
CA LEU A 65 -85.32 74.93 20.27
C LEU A 65 -85.44 76.34 19.66
N HIS A 66 -86.62 76.97 19.77
CA HIS A 66 -86.87 78.25 19.10
C HIS A 66 -86.14 79.43 19.77
N VAL A 67 -85.92 79.37 21.09
CA VAL A 67 -85.46 80.51 21.89
C VAL A 67 -83.97 80.83 21.69
N LEU A 68 -83.15 79.90 21.20
CA LEU A 68 -81.69 79.98 21.34
C LEU A 68 -80.89 80.76 20.28
N TYR A 69 -81.50 81.37 19.24
CA TYR A 69 -80.76 81.80 18.02
C TYR A 69 -80.95 83.29 17.52
N ALA A 70 -80.62 84.37 18.28
CA ALA A 70 -80.77 85.81 17.83
C ALA A 70 -79.61 86.83 18.22
N PRO A 71 -79.38 88.03 17.56
CA PRO A 71 -78.05 88.77 17.49
C PRO A 71 -77.93 90.27 17.99
N ARG A 72 -76.71 90.93 18.11
CA ARG A 72 -76.43 92.44 17.98
C ARG A 72 -74.97 93.07 18.08
N LYS A 73 -74.81 94.38 17.68
CA LYS A 73 -73.63 95.24 17.22
C LYS A 73 -73.28 96.55 18.04
N LYS A 74 -72.08 97.19 17.88
CA LYS A 74 -71.77 98.69 17.68
C LYS A 74 -70.25 99.11 17.51
N ARG A 75 -69.91 100.40 17.19
CA ARG A 75 -68.85 100.97 16.26
C ARG A 75 -67.93 102.10 16.86
N ILE A 76 -66.61 102.22 16.50
CA ILE A 76 -65.63 103.32 16.88
C ILE A 76 -64.49 103.48 15.80
N TRP A 77 -64.06 104.69 15.36
CA TRP A 77 -63.20 104.86 14.14
C TRP A 77 -61.85 105.66 14.17
N PRO A 78 -61.43 106.54 15.11
CA PRO A 78 -60.18 107.32 14.88
C PRO A 78 -58.85 106.70 15.37
N VAL A 79 -58.85 105.65 16.20
CA VAL A 79 -57.63 105.10 16.84
C VAL A 79 -56.90 104.06 15.96
N VAL A 80 -57.59 103.45 14.99
CA VAL A 80 -57.07 102.31 14.20
C VAL A 80 -55.94 102.72 13.25
N VAL A 81 -55.88 103.97 12.80
CA VAL A 81 -54.88 104.39 11.80
C VAL A 81 -53.48 104.55 12.40
N GLY A 82 -53.35 104.93 13.68
CA GLY A 82 -52.05 105.12 14.34
C GLY A 82 -51.28 103.83 14.65
N LEU A 83 -51.99 102.73 14.94
CA LEU A 83 -51.37 101.45 15.31
C LEU A 83 -50.83 100.65 14.11
N LEU A 84 -51.36 100.88 12.91
CA LEU A 84 -50.93 100.17 11.69
C LEU A 84 -49.54 100.58 11.19
N LEU A 85 -49.05 101.79 11.49
CA LEU A 85 -47.73 102.26 11.02
C LEU A 85 -46.56 101.73 11.87
N LEU A 86 -46.75 101.46 13.16
CA LEU A 86 -45.70 100.94 14.05
C LEU A 86 -45.41 99.44 13.83
N LEU A 87 -46.40 98.66 13.40
CA LEU A 87 -46.21 97.22 13.12
C LEU A 87 -45.44 96.94 11.81
N LEU A 88 -45.52 97.84 10.83
CA LEU A 88 -44.82 97.68 9.54
C LEU A 88 -43.30 97.90 9.64
N LEU A 89 -42.83 98.79 10.53
CA LEU A 89 -41.40 99.06 10.70
C LEU A 89 -40.66 97.98 11.50
N GLY A 90 -41.34 97.29 12.44
CA GLY A 90 -40.74 96.20 13.21
C GLY A 90 -40.51 94.91 12.41
N GLY A 91 -41.33 94.63 11.39
CA GLY A 91 -41.24 93.40 10.59
C GLY A 91 -40.12 93.41 9.55
N GLY A 92 -39.82 94.57 8.95
CA GLY A 92 -38.82 94.68 7.87
C GLY A 92 -37.37 94.57 8.33
N GLY A 93 -37.05 95.01 9.56
CA GLY A 93 -35.68 94.99 10.08
C GLY A 93 -35.14 93.59 10.39
N TYR A 94 -36.00 92.64 10.76
CA TYR A 94 -35.60 91.28 11.16
C TYR A 94 -35.27 90.37 9.96
N SER A 95 -35.91 90.56 8.80
CA SER A 95 -35.62 89.73 7.62
C SER A 95 -34.30 90.11 6.94
N ALA A 96 -33.96 91.40 6.89
CA ALA A 96 -32.72 91.87 6.28
C ALA A 96 -31.46 91.38 7.03
N TYR A 97 -31.49 91.35 8.37
CA TYR A 97 -30.38 90.85 9.18
C TYR A 97 -30.11 89.35 8.96
N ARG A 98 -31.16 88.53 8.81
CA ARG A 98 -31.01 87.09 8.54
C ARG A 98 -30.36 86.81 7.19
N MET A 99 -30.69 87.60 6.17
CA MET A 99 -30.24 87.37 4.79
C MET A 99 -28.73 87.60 4.60
N VAL A 100 -28.14 88.58 5.32
CA VAL A 100 -26.69 88.89 5.23
C VAL A 100 -25.84 87.82 5.95
N VAL A 101 -26.26 87.39 7.15
CA VAL A 101 -25.53 86.37 7.93
C VAL A 101 -25.56 85.00 7.23
N GLU A 102 -26.60 84.72 6.45
CA GLU A 102 -26.73 83.47 5.71
C GLU A 102 -25.82 83.42 4.47
N GLN A 103 -25.58 84.56 3.80
CA GLN A 103 -24.62 84.66 2.69
C GLN A 103 -23.15 84.51 3.13
N GLU A 104 -22.74 85.14 4.24
CA GLU A 104 -21.35 85.01 4.74
C GLU A 104 -21.02 83.57 5.16
N ARG A 105 -22.01 82.83 5.70
CA ARG A 105 -21.84 81.41 6.06
C ARG A 105 -21.68 80.51 4.84
N LEU A 106 -22.40 80.77 3.76
CA LEU A 106 -22.28 80.01 2.51
C LEU A 106 -20.91 80.20 1.86
N GLN A 107 -20.39 81.43 1.82
CA GLN A 107 -19.06 81.72 1.24
C GLN A 107 -17.93 81.03 2.02
N ALA A 108 -17.95 81.09 3.36
CA ALA A 108 -16.94 80.42 4.19
C ALA A 108 -16.96 78.89 4.04
N GLN A 109 -18.13 78.30 3.80
CA GLN A 109 -18.26 76.86 3.54
C GLN A 109 -17.69 76.46 2.18
N VAL A 110 -17.93 77.26 1.13
CA VAL A 110 -17.37 77.02 -0.21
C VAL A 110 -15.85 77.11 -0.20
N GLU A 111 -15.25 78.12 0.44
CA GLU A 111 -13.80 78.25 0.55
C GLU A 111 -13.15 77.08 1.30
N ALA A 112 -13.76 76.63 2.40
CA ALA A 112 -13.27 75.48 3.17
C ALA A 112 -13.30 74.19 2.34
N LEU A 113 -14.38 73.96 1.58
CA LEU A 113 -14.52 72.80 0.70
C LEU A 113 -13.53 72.86 -0.48
N LEU A 114 -13.29 74.02 -1.07
CA LEU A 114 -12.29 74.20 -2.13
C LEU A 114 -10.87 73.96 -1.63
N GLY A 115 -10.55 74.37 -0.39
CA GLY A 115 -9.27 74.06 0.25
C GLY A 115 -9.06 72.56 0.46
N GLN A 116 -10.10 71.84 0.88
CA GLN A 116 -10.08 70.39 1.01
C GLN A 116 -9.96 69.70 -0.36
N ALA A 117 -10.71 70.16 -1.36
CA ALA A 117 -10.68 69.61 -2.71
C ALA A 117 -9.28 69.76 -3.33
N ALA A 118 -8.63 70.91 -3.17
CA ALA A 118 -7.27 71.15 -3.65
C ALA A 118 -6.24 70.24 -2.96
N SER A 119 -6.39 69.98 -1.65
CA SER A 119 -5.54 69.01 -0.94
C SER A 119 -5.75 67.60 -1.49
N ALA A 120 -7.01 67.17 -1.66
CA ALA A 120 -7.32 65.85 -2.19
C ALA A 120 -6.76 65.63 -3.61
N VAL A 121 -6.76 66.67 -4.47
CA VAL A 121 -6.08 66.63 -5.79
C VAL A 121 -4.57 66.50 -5.64
N ALA A 122 -3.95 67.25 -4.73
CA ALA A 122 -2.50 67.18 -4.47
C ALA A 122 -2.07 65.81 -3.92
N ASP A 123 -2.92 65.21 -3.08
CA ASP A 123 -2.74 63.89 -2.49
C ASP A 123 -3.13 62.74 -3.45
N ARG A 124 -3.54 63.06 -4.69
CA ARG A 124 -4.00 62.10 -5.73
C ARG A 124 -5.20 61.26 -5.31
N ASN A 125 -5.99 61.72 -4.34
CA ASN A 125 -7.24 61.07 -3.94
C ASN A 125 -8.39 61.56 -4.82
N TRP A 126 -8.45 61.02 -6.05
CA TRP A 126 -9.34 61.53 -7.09
C TRP A 126 -10.83 61.42 -6.77
N GLU A 127 -11.25 60.34 -6.10
CA GLU A 127 -12.65 60.10 -5.73
C GLU A 127 -13.12 61.10 -4.66
N GLU A 128 -12.28 61.36 -3.66
CA GLU A 128 -12.54 62.37 -2.63
C GLU A 128 -12.56 63.78 -3.23
N ALA A 129 -11.61 64.11 -4.10
CA ALA A 129 -11.55 65.39 -4.79
C ALA A 129 -12.81 65.65 -5.64
N GLU A 130 -13.25 64.64 -6.41
CA GLU A 130 -14.47 64.71 -7.23
C GLU A 130 -15.73 64.90 -6.37
N GLY A 131 -15.84 64.16 -5.25
CA GLY A 131 -16.92 64.32 -4.28
C GLY A 131 -16.94 65.70 -3.61
N LEU A 132 -15.78 66.28 -3.32
CA LEU A 132 -15.67 67.62 -2.73
C LEU A 132 -16.04 68.72 -3.75
N PHE A 133 -15.59 68.62 -5.00
CA PHE A 133 -16.00 69.56 -6.06
C PHE A 133 -17.51 69.47 -6.36
N ALA A 134 -18.11 68.28 -6.34
CA ALA A 134 -19.55 68.11 -6.49
C ALA A 134 -20.35 68.78 -5.34
N ARG A 135 -19.81 68.76 -4.11
CA ARG A 135 -20.43 69.46 -2.96
C ARG A 135 -20.31 70.97 -3.08
N VAL A 136 -19.21 71.49 -3.64
CA VAL A 136 -19.06 72.92 -3.95
C VAL A 136 -20.08 73.34 -5.00
N GLU A 137 -20.24 72.57 -6.08
CA GLU A 137 -21.22 72.84 -7.14
C GLU A 137 -22.67 72.85 -6.63
N GLY A 138 -22.99 72.01 -5.63
CA GLY A 138 -24.30 72.01 -4.98
C GLY A 138 -24.59 73.25 -4.12
N LEU A 139 -23.56 73.98 -3.68
CA LEU A 139 -23.68 75.20 -2.88
C LEU A 139 -23.55 76.48 -3.73
N ASP A 140 -22.73 76.42 -4.77
CA ASP A 140 -22.47 77.52 -5.72
C ASP A 140 -22.28 76.94 -7.13
N SER A 141 -23.37 76.95 -7.91
CA SER A 141 -23.43 76.31 -9.22
C SER A 141 -22.61 77.01 -10.31
N GLU A 142 -22.21 78.27 -10.10
CA GLU A 142 -21.43 79.04 -11.07
C GLU A 142 -19.95 79.19 -10.67
N ASN A 143 -19.49 78.41 -9.69
CA ASN A 143 -18.12 78.53 -9.18
C ASN A 143 -17.07 78.10 -10.22
N PRO A 144 -16.16 79.00 -10.65
CA PRO A 144 -15.20 78.72 -11.71
C PRO A 144 -14.11 77.69 -11.32
N ALA A 145 -13.95 77.41 -10.02
CA ALA A 145 -12.96 76.44 -9.54
C ALA A 145 -13.37 74.97 -9.80
N VAL A 146 -14.67 74.68 -9.94
CA VAL A 146 -15.17 73.31 -10.14
C VAL A 146 -14.75 72.74 -11.52
N PRO A 147 -14.97 73.44 -12.66
CA PRO A 147 -14.50 72.95 -13.96
C PRO A 147 -12.97 72.83 -14.05
N GLN A 148 -12.24 73.72 -13.39
CA GLN A 148 -10.77 73.68 -13.36
C GLN A 148 -10.27 72.47 -12.54
N GLY A 149 -10.87 72.22 -11.38
CA GLY A 149 -10.56 71.05 -10.54
C GLY A 149 -10.84 69.72 -11.23
N ARG A 150 -11.96 69.61 -11.96
CA ARG A 150 -12.28 68.40 -12.76
C ARG A 150 -11.25 68.11 -13.84
N ARG A 151 -10.75 69.12 -14.54
CA ARG A 151 -9.66 68.94 -15.53
C ARG A 151 -8.37 68.46 -14.87
N GLN A 152 -8.00 68.99 -13.71
CA GLN A 152 -6.82 68.54 -12.97
C GLN A 152 -6.95 67.08 -12.51
N ILE A 153 -8.15 66.65 -12.12
CA ILE A 153 -8.44 65.25 -11.77
C ILE A 153 -8.33 64.36 -13.01
N GLU A 154 -8.89 64.79 -14.14
CA GLU A 154 -8.85 64.03 -15.41
C GLU A 154 -7.41 63.89 -15.93
N GLU A 155 -6.65 64.99 -15.98
CA GLU A 155 -5.22 64.99 -16.34
C GLU A 155 -4.40 64.11 -15.39
N GLY A 156 -4.65 64.20 -14.07
CA GLY A 156 -3.97 63.38 -13.07
C GLY A 156 -4.27 61.88 -13.21
N ARG A 157 -5.52 61.49 -13.47
CA ARG A 157 -5.92 60.10 -13.74
C ARG A 157 -5.30 59.58 -15.04
N GLU A 158 -5.24 60.40 -16.08
CA GLU A 158 -4.57 60.04 -17.35
C GLU A 158 -3.06 59.85 -17.16
N GLU A 159 -2.41 60.69 -16.36
CA GLU A 159 -0.99 60.55 -16.02
C GLU A 159 -0.73 59.27 -15.23
N GLU A 160 -1.53 58.96 -14.21
CA GLU A 160 -1.40 57.70 -13.46
C GLU A 160 -1.61 56.48 -14.33
N ARG A 161 -2.66 56.48 -15.17
CA ARG A 161 -2.89 55.42 -16.14
C ARG A 161 -1.69 55.26 -17.09
N ARG A 162 -1.10 56.36 -17.54
CA ARG A 162 0.11 56.33 -18.39
C ARG A 162 1.32 55.75 -17.65
N MET A 163 1.50 56.08 -16.37
CA MET A 163 2.57 55.51 -15.53
C MET A 163 2.38 54.00 -15.32
N GLU A 164 1.14 53.56 -15.04
CA GLU A 164 0.82 52.14 -14.88
C GLU A 164 1.10 51.34 -16.16
N ILE A 165 0.68 51.87 -17.32
CA ILE A 165 0.95 51.25 -18.62
C ILE A 165 2.46 51.15 -18.88
N ASN A 166 3.21 52.23 -18.64
CA ASN A 166 4.66 52.23 -18.82
C ASN A 166 5.37 51.25 -17.88
N PHE A 167 4.92 51.15 -16.64
CA PHE A 167 5.46 50.21 -15.66
C PHE A 167 5.15 48.76 -16.05
N ALA A 168 3.93 48.48 -16.50
CA ALA A 168 3.52 47.15 -16.97
C ALA A 168 4.38 46.68 -18.15
N PHE A 169 4.55 47.51 -19.19
CA PHE A 169 5.43 47.16 -20.32
C PHE A 169 6.92 47.12 -19.93
N GLY A 170 7.36 47.93 -18.95
CA GLY A 170 8.72 47.87 -18.41
C GLY A 170 9.04 46.52 -17.75
N LYS A 171 8.09 45.96 -16.99
CA LYS A 171 8.21 44.62 -16.38
C LYS A 171 8.37 43.52 -17.43
N VAL A 172 7.61 43.58 -18.53
CA VAL A 172 7.74 42.60 -19.62
C VAL A 172 9.17 42.57 -20.14
N LYS A 173 9.74 43.75 -20.41
CA LYS A 173 11.10 43.88 -20.90
C LYS A 173 12.15 43.36 -19.90
N GLU A 174 12.02 43.71 -18.62
CA GLU A 174 12.87 43.17 -17.56
C GLU A 174 12.82 41.64 -17.52
N LYS A 175 11.62 41.04 -17.60
CA LYS A 175 11.44 39.59 -17.57
C LYS A 175 12.04 38.89 -18.80
N ILE A 176 11.99 39.52 -19.97
CA ILE A 176 12.70 39.06 -21.18
C ILE A 176 14.22 39.13 -20.96
N GLU A 177 14.74 40.23 -20.40
CA GLU A 177 16.19 40.41 -20.15
C GLU A 177 16.77 39.39 -19.18
N ILE A 178 16.02 38.98 -18.16
CA ILE A 178 16.43 37.94 -17.21
C ILE A 178 16.06 36.51 -17.65
N GLN A 179 15.56 36.34 -18.88
CA GLN A 179 15.17 35.04 -19.47
C GLN A 179 14.08 34.28 -18.69
N ALA A 180 13.22 34.98 -17.96
CA ALA A 180 12.09 34.39 -17.22
C ALA A 180 10.86 34.25 -18.12
N TRP A 181 10.89 33.34 -19.09
CA TRP A 181 9.92 33.27 -20.19
C TRP A 181 8.46 33.16 -19.76
N GLY A 182 8.15 32.28 -18.80
CA GLY A 182 6.76 32.13 -18.30
C GLY A 182 6.24 33.39 -17.62
N GLU A 183 7.08 34.03 -16.79
CA GLU A 183 6.72 35.31 -16.14
C GLU A 183 6.61 36.46 -17.15
N ALA A 184 7.39 36.42 -18.24
CA ALA A 184 7.30 37.40 -19.31
C ALA A 184 5.99 37.27 -20.11
N GLU A 185 5.52 36.04 -20.36
CA GLU A 185 4.22 35.78 -21.00
C GLU A 185 3.05 36.26 -20.13
N GLU A 186 3.09 35.98 -18.83
CA GLU A 186 2.08 36.47 -17.87
C GLU A 186 2.08 38.00 -17.76
N ALA A 187 3.26 38.62 -17.66
CA ALA A 187 3.40 40.08 -17.61
C ALA A 187 2.91 40.74 -18.90
N LEU A 188 3.13 40.12 -20.06
CA LEU A 188 2.68 40.62 -21.36
C LEU A 188 1.16 40.54 -21.50
N ALA A 189 0.55 39.44 -21.02
CA ALA A 189 -0.90 39.31 -20.98
C ALA A 189 -1.53 40.42 -20.11
N ALA A 190 -0.99 40.64 -18.90
CA ALA A 190 -1.46 41.70 -18.00
C ALA A 190 -1.29 43.11 -18.60
N ALA A 191 -0.18 43.37 -19.31
CA ALA A 191 0.04 44.66 -19.97
C ALA A 191 -0.95 44.90 -21.14
N ARG A 192 -1.28 43.85 -21.90
CA ARG A 192 -2.27 43.91 -22.99
C ARG A 192 -3.69 44.14 -22.47
N ASP A 193 -4.05 43.53 -21.35
CA ASP A 193 -5.35 43.76 -20.71
C ASP A 193 -5.50 45.21 -20.22
N LEU A 194 -4.40 45.80 -19.72
CA LEU A 194 -4.36 47.19 -19.25
C LEU A 194 -4.42 48.22 -20.40
N ALA A 195 -3.76 47.93 -21.53
CA ALA A 195 -3.67 48.81 -22.69
C ALA A 195 -3.74 48.03 -24.03
N PRO A 196 -4.95 47.61 -24.46
CA PRO A 196 -5.12 46.74 -25.62
C PRO A 196 -4.79 47.40 -26.97
N GLU A 197 -4.81 48.73 -27.05
CA GLU A 197 -4.50 49.49 -28.27
C GLU A 197 -3.04 49.98 -28.35
N ASP A 198 -2.19 49.65 -27.37
CA ASP A 198 -0.79 50.08 -27.36
C ASP A 198 0.09 49.23 -28.29
N GLU A 199 0.78 49.87 -29.23
CA GLU A 199 1.63 49.21 -30.25
C GLU A 199 2.82 48.43 -29.66
N ARG A 200 3.22 48.72 -28.40
CA ARG A 200 4.30 47.99 -27.72
C ARG A 200 3.96 46.54 -27.44
N GLY A 201 2.68 46.19 -27.28
CA GLY A 201 2.23 44.83 -26.99
C GLY A 201 2.64 43.83 -28.09
N PRO A 202 2.19 44.02 -29.35
CA PRO A 202 2.58 43.16 -30.46
C PRO A 202 4.09 43.11 -30.71
N GLN A 203 4.81 44.23 -30.52
CA GLN A 203 6.26 44.26 -30.69
C GLN A 203 6.98 43.40 -29.65
N LEU A 204 6.65 43.56 -28.36
CA LEU A 204 7.23 42.77 -27.27
C LEU A 204 6.86 41.28 -27.38
N GLU A 205 5.69 40.95 -27.92
CA GLU A 205 5.31 39.57 -28.21
C GLU A 205 6.20 38.94 -29.29
N SER A 206 6.50 39.70 -30.35
CA SER A 206 7.42 39.27 -31.41
C SER A 206 8.83 39.08 -30.87
N ASP A 207 9.33 40.04 -30.08
CA ASP A 207 10.65 39.99 -29.46
C ASP A 207 10.78 38.80 -28.50
N LEU A 208 9.77 38.58 -27.64
CA LEU A 208 9.71 37.43 -26.72
C LEU A 208 9.77 36.09 -27.47
N ARG A 209 8.97 35.93 -28.54
CA ARG A 209 9.00 34.73 -29.37
C ARG A 209 10.35 34.52 -30.05
N ALA A 210 10.99 35.59 -30.52
CA ALA A 210 12.30 35.54 -31.16
C ALA A 210 13.40 35.15 -30.15
N GLU A 211 13.43 35.76 -28.96
CA GLU A 211 14.41 35.44 -27.91
C GLU A 211 14.24 34.03 -27.37
N ARG A 212 13.01 33.59 -27.12
CA ARG A 212 12.74 32.21 -26.68
C ARG A 212 13.22 31.18 -27.70
N ARG A 213 12.96 31.42 -28.99
CA ARG A 213 13.47 30.56 -30.06
C ARG A 213 15.01 30.56 -30.12
N ARG A 214 15.65 31.72 -29.91
CA ARG A 214 17.13 31.80 -29.84
C ARG A 214 17.70 30.98 -28.70
N GLU A 215 17.06 31.01 -27.54
CA GLU A 215 17.47 30.23 -26.37
C GLU A 215 17.29 28.73 -26.60
N GLU A 216 16.15 28.30 -27.14
CA GLU A 216 15.88 26.90 -27.49
C GLU A 216 16.91 26.34 -28.50
N ILE A 217 17.23 27.12 -29.54
CA ILE A 217 18.29 26.78 -30.50
C ILE A 217 19.65 26.64 -29.78
N ARG A 218 19.99 27.55 -28.87
CA ARG A 218 21.25 27.49 -28.13
C ARG A 218 21.33 26.23 -27.28
N GLN A 219 20.27 25.91 -26.53
CA GLN A 219 20.20 24.72 -25.70
C GLN A 219 20.29 23.43 -26.51
N LEU A 220 19.65 23.38 -27.68
CA LEU A 220 19.79 22.24 -28.61
C LEU A 220 21.23 22.09 -29.09
N VAL A 221 21.86 23.18 -29.55
CA VAL A 221 23.26 23.15 -30.02
C VAL A 221 24.22 22.68 -28.93
N GLU A 222 24.12 23.25 -27.73
CA GLU A 222 24.94 22.84 -26.57
C GLU A 222 24.66 21.40 -26.17
N GLY A 223 23.38 20.99 -26.19
CA GLY A 223 22.91 19.66 -25.88
C GLY A 223 23.40 18.59 -26.86
N ILE A 224 23.49 18.90 -28.15
CA ILE A 224 24.05 17.99 -29.17
C ILE A 224 25.55 17.80 -28.92
N GLU A 225 26.29 18.88 -28.68
CA GLU A 225 27.72 18.77 -28.41
C GLU A 225 28.02 17.97 -27.15
N GLN A 226 27.27 18.23 -26.08
CA GLN A 226 27.41 17.50 -24.84
C GLN A 226 27.09 16.01 -25.06
N ALA A 227 25.99 15.70 -25.74
CA ALA A 227 25.63 14.32 -26.06
C ALA A 227 26.70 13.62 -26.89
N HIS A 228 27.33 14.32 -27.83
CA HIS A 228 28.44 13.79 -28.62
C HIS A 228 29.69 13.52 -27.77
N ARG A 229 30.01 14.39 -26.81
CA ARG A 229 31.11 14.16 -25.84
C ARG A 229 30.84 12.99 -24.90
N GLU A 230 29.59 12.78 -24.53
CA GLU A 230 29.13 11.70 -23.66
C GLU A 230 28.83 10.40 -24.41
N GLU A 231 29.10 10.35 -25.72
CA GLU A 231 28.82 9.20 -26.60
C GLU A 231 27.33 8.79 -26.63
N ASN A 232 26.42 9.72 -26.33
CA ASN A 232 24.98 9.53 -26.45
C ASN A 232 24.52 9.79 -27.89
N TRP A 233 24.90 8.86 -28.77
CA TRP A 233 24.67 8.94 -30.21
C TRP A 233 23.21 9.15 -30.60
N GLN A 234 22.28 8.55 -29.85
CA GLN A 234 20.86 8.63 -30.17
C GLN A 234 20.29 10.03 -29.93
N LYS A 235 20.72 10.70 -28.86
CA LYS A 235 20.39 12.09 -28.60
C LYS A 235 21.01 13.04 -29.62
N VAL A 236 22.27 12.79 -30.04
CA VAL A 236 22.93 13.58 -31.11
C VAL A 236 22.09 13.57 -32.39
N ILE A 237 21.59 12.41 -32.80
CA ILE A 237 20.76 12.27 -34.01
C ILE A 237 19.45 13.03 -33.85
N HIS A 238 18.71 12.75 -32.76
CA HIS A 238 17.40 13.34 -32.51
C HIS A 238 17.43 14.88 -32.45
N ASP A 239 18.30 15.43 -31.59
CA ASP A 239 18.38 16.88 -31.38
C ASP A 239 18.89 17.61 -32.64
N SER A 240 19.72 16.94 -33.47
CA SER A 240 20.17 17.50 -34.75
C SER A 240 19.05 17.57 -35.78
N GLU A 241 18.14 16.58 -35.82
CA GLU A 241 16.93 16.62 -36.65
C GLU A 241 15.98 17.73 -36.19
N GLU A 242 15.80 17.86 -34.86
CA GLU A 242 14.98 18.91 -34.27
C GLU A 242 15.52 20.32 -34.59
N LEU A 243 16.84 20.52 -34.46
CA LEU A 243 17.50 21.75 -34.86
C LEU A 243 17.31 22.08 -36.35
N ALA A 244 17.34 21.07 -37.23
CA ALA A 244 17.13 21.26 -38.66
C ALA A 244 15.71 21.77 -38.97
N VAL A 245 14.72 21.37 -38.18
CA VAL A 245 13.33 21.85 -38.29
C VAL A 245 13.17 23.25 -37.71
N LEU A 246 13.77 23.51 -36.54
CA LEU A 246 13.65 24.79 -35.82
C LEU A 246 14.45 25.93 -36.46
N ALA A 247 15.64 25.65 -36.98
CA ALA A 247 16.60 26.64 -37.48
C ALA A 247 17.38 26.12 -38.71
N PRO A 248 16.73 25.96 -39.88
CA PRO A 248 17.36 25.39 -41.08
C PRO A 248 18.54 26.21 -41.63
N GLU A 249 18.62 27.51 -41.30
CA GLU A 249 19.70 28.41 -41.74
C GLU A 249 20.77 28.63 -40.65
N HIS A 250 20.78 27.86 -39.56
CA HIS A 250 21.74 28.02 -38.47
C HIS A 250 23.18 27.71 -38.94
N GLU A 251 24.13 28.58 -38.62
CA GLU A 251 25.53 28.49 -39.07
C GLU A 251 26.22 27.15 -38.76
N ARG A 252 25.88 26.56 -37.61
CA ARG A 252 26.47 25.28 -37.14
C ARG A 252 25.71 24.03 -37.57
N LEU A 253 24.56 24.17 -38.23
CA LEU A 253 23.70 23.03 -38.55
C LEU A 253 24.42 21.97 -39.39
N ALA A 254 25.23 22.40 -40.38
CA ALA A 254 25.96 21.48 -41.25
C ALA A 254 26.95 20.60 -40.49
N ASP A 255 27.72 21.17 -39.56
CA ASP A 255 28.69 20.45 -38.70
C ASP A 255 27.97 19.47 -37.75
N LEU A 256 26.88 19.90 -37.12
CA LEU A 256 26.11 19.06 -36.20
C LEU A 256 25.42 17.90 -36.94
N GLN A 257 24.92 18.14 -38.15
CA GLN A 257 24.37 17.07 -39.00
C GLN A 257 25.43 16.08 -39.48
N GLU A 258 26.68 16.52 -39.69
CA GLU A 258 27.79 15.61 -39.97
C GLU A 258 28.06 14.69 -38.76
N LYS A 259 28.10 15.25 -37.54
CA LYS A 259 28.20 14.48 -36.29
C LYS A 259 27.04 13.49 -36.11
N ALA A 260 25.82 13.87 -36.49
CA ALA A 260 24.67 12.98 -36.46
C ALA A 260 24.84 11.80 -37.44
N ARG A 261 25.34 12.04 -38.65
CA ARG A 261 25.63 10.95 -39.61
C ARG A 261 26.74 10.01 -39.11
N GLU A 262 27.76 10.55 -38.46
CA GLU A 262 28.79 9.73 -37.80
C GLU A 262 28.19 8.88 -36.67
N ALA A 263 27.34 9.47 -35.84
CA ALA A 263 26.62 8.78 -34.77
C ALA A 263 25.73 7.65 -35.31
N GLU A 264 25.03 7.86 -36.43
CA GLU A 264 24.25 6.82 -37.12
C GLU A 264 25.13 5.65 -37.57
N LEU A 265 26.30 5.96 -38.13
CA LEU A 265 27.26 4.94 -38.57
C LEU A 265 27.79 4.13 -37.38
N ILE A 266 28.09 4.78 -36.24
CA ILE A 266 28.52 4.12 -35.00
C ILE A 266 27.41 3.19 -34.49
N LEU A 267 26.18 3.67 -34.35
CA LEU A 267 25.05 2.85 -33.90
C LEU A 267 24.79 1.66 -34.83
N ARG A 268 24.89 1.86 -36.14
CA ARG A 268 24.79 0.79 -37.13
C ARG A 268 25.90 -0.25 -36.94
N ASN A 269 27.13 0.19 -36.69
CA ASN A 269 28.27 -0.71 -36.46
C ASN A 269 28.11 -1.50 -35.16
N LEU A 270 27.71 -0.85 -34.06
CA LEU A 270 27.41 -1.53 -32.78
C LEU A 270 26.33 -2.59 -32.96
N LYS A 271 25.26 -2.27 -33.71
CA LYS A 271 24.20 -3.23 -34.04
C LYS A 271 24.71 -4.41 -34.85
N ASN A 272 25.59 -4.18 -35.83
CA ASN A 272 26.19 -5.26 -36.63
C ASN A 272 27.08 -6.17 -35.76
N VAL A 273 27.87 -5.60 -34.85
CA VAL A 273 28.70 -6.37 -33.91
C VAL A 273 27.80 -7.19 -32.97
N ALA A 274 26.78 -6.58 -32.37
CA ALA A 274 25.82 -7.27 -31.52
C ALA A 274 25.12 -8.42 -32.27
N GLN A 275 24.74 -8.23 -33.54
CA GLN A 275 24.16 -9.29 -34.38
C GLN A 275 25.15 -10.41 -34.67
N ALA A 276 26.43 -10.11 -34.89
CA ALA A 276 27.45 -11.13 -35.07
C ALA A 276 27.69 -11.95 -33.79
N LEU A 277 27.73 -11.29 -32.63
CA LEU A 277 27.82 -11.95 -31.32
C LEU A 277 26.60 -12.84 -31.06
N TYR A 278 25.39 -12.34 -31.31
CA TYR A 278 24.16 -13.12 -31.23
C TYR A 278 24.19 -14.34 -32.17
N GLY A 279 24.65 -14.16 -33.42
CA GLY A 279 24.77 -15.26 -34.38
C GLY A 279 25.75 -16.35 -33.91
N ARG A 280 26.87 -15.96 -33.29
CA ARG A 280 27.83 -16.89 -32.69
C ARG A 280 27.23 -17.60 -31.47
N ALA A 281 26.60 -16.87 -30.55
CA ALA A 281 25.95 -17.48 -29.39
C ALA A 281 24.86 -18.48 -29.80
N ARG A 282 24.04 -18.14 -30.80
CA ARG A 282 23.05 -19.06 -31.36
C ARG A 282 23.65 -20.31 -31.99
N SER A 283 24.85 -20.22 -32.56
CA SER A 283 25.54 -21.41 -33.09
C SER A 283 26.09 -22.34 -32.00
N LEU A 284 26.18 -21.85 -30.75
CA LEU A 284 26.55 -22.61 -29.56
C LEU A 284 25.32 -23.16 -28.81
N ASP A 285 24.09 -22.89 -29.27
CA ASP A 285 22.88 -23.46 -28.67
C ASP A 285 22.65 -24.89 -29.16
N ASP A 286 23.23 -25.86 -28.45
CA ASP A 286 23.04 -27.30 -28.65
C ASP A 286 22.08 -27.95 -27.63
N GLY A 287 21.55 -27.14 -26.70
CA GLY A 287 20.71 -27.60 -25.59
C GLY A 287 21.46 -27.82 -24.28
N GLU A 288 22.78 -27.61 -24.26
CA GLU A 288 23.62 -27.70 -23.06
C GLU A 288 24.08 -26.31 -22.60
N TYR A 289 24.43 -26.20 -21.31
CA TYR A 289 24.90 -24.95 -20.74
C TYR A 289 26.24 -24.52 -21.38
N SER A 290 26.33 -23.28 -21.84
CA SER A 290 27.55 -22.70 -22.39
C SER A 290 27.82 -21.32 -21.79
N ALA A 291 28.86 -21.23 -20.95
CA ALA A 291 29.30 -19.95 -20.39
C ALA A 291 29.74 -18.96 -21.49
N GLU A 292 30.40 -19.46 -22.54
CA GLU A 292 30.78 -18.64 -23.70
C GLU A 292 29.56 -18.04 -24.39
N ALA A 293 28.51 -18.83 -24.64
CA ALA A 293 27.30 -18.34 -25.29
C ALA A 293 26.60 -17.25 -24.46
N LEU A 294 26.52 -17.42 -23.14
CA LEU A 294 25.91 -16.44 -22.25
C LEU A 294 26.69 -15.12 -22.19
N GLU A 295 28.03 -15.16 -22.18
CA GLU A 295 28.84 -13.94 -22.24
C GLU A 295 28.70 -13.23 -23.59
N LEU A 296 28.67 -13.97 -24.71
CA LEU A 296 28.41 -13.40 -26.03
C LEU A 296 27.04 -12.71 -26.09
N LEU A 297 26.00 -13.29 -25.48
CA LEU A 297 24.66 -12.71 -25.42
C LEU A 297 24.59 -11.49 -24.51
N ARG A 298 25.29 -11.52 -23.37
CA ARG A 298 25.39 -10.36 -22.47
C ARG A 298 26.07 -9.19 -23.16
N GLU A 299 27.17 -9.44 -23.85
CA GLU A 299 27.87 -8.40 -24.61
C GLU A 299 27.03 -7.89 -25.80
N ALA A 300 26.33 -8.77 -26.51
CA ALA A 300 25.39 -8.36 -27.56
C ALA A 300 24.29 -7.43 -27.01
N GLN A 301 23.69 -7.77 -25.86
CA GLN A 301 22.69 -6.94 -25.19
C GLN A 301 23.26 -5.59 -24.74
N ARG A 302 24.50 -5.58 -24.23
CA ARG A 302 25.18 -4.34 -23.80
C ARG A 302 25.43 -3.39 -24.96
N LEU A 303 25.84 -3.92 -26.12
CA LEU A 303 26.17 -3.11 -27.30
C LEU A 303 24.92 -2.60 -28.04
N ALA A 304 23.92 -3.46 -28.23
CA ALA A 304 22.66 -3.09 -28.87
C ALA A 304 21.53 -4.00 -28.38
N PRO A 305 20.70 -3.55 -27.43
CA PRO A 305 19.65 -4.38 -26.86
C PRO A 305 18.69 -4.95 -27.90
N SER A 306 18.32 -6.22 -27.77
CA SER A 306 17.34 -6.86 -28.66
C SER A 306 16.54 -7.95 -27.94
N GLU A 307 15.26 -8.07 -28.30
CA GLU A 307 14.35 -9.08 -27.75
C GLU A 307 14.88 -10.50 -28.03
N ALA A 308 15.29 -10.78 -29.27
CA ALA A 308 15.81 -12.08 -29.68
C ALA A 308 17.06 -12.53 -28.89
N ALA A 309 17.98 -11.62 -28.56
CA ALA A 309 19.14 -11.95 -27.73
C ALA A 309 18.74 -12.18 -26.26
N GLY A 310 17.70 -11.49 -25.79
CA GLY A 310 17.19 -11.61 -24.42
C GLY A 310 16.49 -12.94 -24.22
N GLU A 311 15.58 -13.30 -25.14
CA GLU A 311 14.92 -14.60 -25.14
C GLU A 311 15.90 -15.76 -25.21
N LEU A 312 16.94 -15.66 -26.05
CA LEU A 312 17.97 -16.69 -26.14
C LEU A 312 18.83 -16.76 -24.88
N TYR A 313 19.16 -15.62 -24.26
CA TYR A 313 19.88 -15.60 -22.98
C TYR A 313 19.07 -16.29 -21.88
N GLU A 314 17.80 -15.93 -21.73
CA GLU A 314 16.90 -16.55 -20.74
C GLU A 314 16.80 -18.07 -20.97
N LYS A 315 16.58 -18.47 -22.23
CA LYS A 315 16.54 -19.89 -22.62
C LYS A 315 17.82 -20.63 -22.24
N MET A 316 18.98 -20.14 -22.67
CA MET A 316 20.27 -20.82 -22.46
C MET A 316 20.74 -20.74 -21.00
N SER A 317 20.32 -19.72 -20.25
CA SER A 317 20.67 -19.58 -18.83
C SER A 317 19.97 -20.61 -17.93
N GLY A 318 18.85 -21.17 -18.41
CA GLY A 318 18.09 -22.23 -17.76
C GLY A 318 18.53 -23.65 -18.14
N TYR A 319 19.55 -23.80 -18.99
CA TYR A 319 20.13 -25.12 -19.26
C TYR A 319 20.93 -25.61 -18.06
N VAL A 320 20.84 -26.92 -17.83
CA VAL A 320 21.55 -27.61 -16.75
C VAL A 320 23.05 -27.51 -17.00
N GLN A 321 23.77 -26.93 -16.06
CA GLN A 321 25.22 -26.94 -16.07
C GLN A 321 25.72 -28.28 -15.53
N THR A 322 26.63 -28.92 -16.26
CA THR A 322 27.36 -30.10 -15.78
C THR A 322 28.80 -29.67 -15.51
N ILE A 323 29.33 -29.98 -14.33
CA ILE A 323 30.73 -29.75 -13.97
C ILE A 323 31.40 -31.09 -13.71
N GLU A 324 32.48 -31.39 -14.44
CA GLU A 324 33.27 -32.61 -14.25
C GLU A 324 34.43 -32.39 -13.28
N VAL A 325 34.59 -33.28 -12.30
CA VAL A 325 35.67 -33.23 -11.29
C VAL A 325 36.53 -34.49 -11.45
N PRO A 326 37.85 -34.38 -11.66
CA PRO A 326 38.68 -33.18 -11.53
C PRO A 326 38.95 -32.39 -12.83
N GLU A 327 38.27 -32.69 -13.94
CA GLU A 327 38.64 -32.14 -15.26
C GLU A 327 38.36 -30.62 -15.39
N GLU A 328 37.24 -30.14 -14.87
CA GLU A 328 36.80 -28.75 -14.94
C GLU A 328 36.90 -28.00 -13.61
N ALA A 329 36.88 -28.72 -12.49
CA ALA A 329 37.13 -28.18 -11.16
C ALA A 329 38.10 -29.08 -10.40
N GLU A 330 39.09 -28.50 -9.70
CA GLU A 330 40.12 -29.28 -9.01
C GLU A 330 39.57 -30.10 -7.83
N THR A 331 38.53 -29.59 -7.16
CA THR A 331 37.90 -30.21 -5.98
C THR A 331 36.38 -30.25 -6.11
N LEU A 332 35.73 -31.16 -5.37
CA LEU A 332 34.27 -31.19 -5.28
C LEU A 332 33.75 -29.91 -4.63
N ALA A 333 34.43 -29.38 -3.61
CA ALA A 333 34.05 -28.10 -3.00
C ALA A 333 34.02 -26.95 -4.02
N ASP A 334 35.02 -26.86 -4.90
CA ASP A 334 35.09 -25.83 -5.95
C ASP A 334 33.99 -26.00 -7.00
N ALA A 335 33.64 -27.25 -7.35
CA ALA A 335 32.51 -27.52 -8.24
C ALA A 335 31.17 -27.10 -7.59
N LEU A 336 30.97 -27.48 -6.32
CA LEU A 336 29.74 -27.16 -5.58
C LEU A 336 29.55 -25.65 -5.35
N ALA A 337 30.63 -24.86 -5.36
CA ALA A 337 30.56 -23.41 -5.25
C ALA A 337 30.05 -22.71 -6.53
N GLN A 338 30.04 -23.40 -7.68
CA GLN A 338 29.71 -22.84 -9.00
C GLN A 338 28.30 -23.22 -9.48
N VAL A 339 27.71 -24.27 -8.91
CA VAL A 339 26.44 -24.85 -9.35
C VAL A 339 25.22 -24.17 -8.74
N ARG A 340 24.11 -24.22 -9.48
CA ARG A 340 22.77 -23.76 -9.10
C ARG A 340 21.83 -24.95 -8.95
N PRO A 341 20.70 -24.82 -8.22
CA PRO A 341 19.73 -25.90 -8.10
C PRO A 341 19.30 -26.44 -9.47
N GLY A 342 19.40 -27.75 -9.68
CA GLY A 342 19.16 -28.43 -10.96
C GLY A 342 20.43 -28.82 -11.70
N ASP A 343 21.57 -28.21 -11.39
CA ASP A 343 22.86 -28.52 -12.01
C ASP A 343 23.43 -29.86 -11.54
N LYS A 344 24.36 -30.38 -12.35
CA LYS A 344 24.98 -31.68 -12.19
C LYS A 344 26.47 -31.54 -11.90
N VAL A 345 26.97 -32.30 -10.93
CA VAL A 345 28.40 -32.49 -10.69
C VAL A 345 28.73 -33.95 -10.94
N LEU A 346 29.61 -34.20 -11.90
CA LEU A 346 30.11 -35.52 -12.26
C LEU A 346 31.47 -35.74 -11.60
N LEU A 347 31.55 -36.73 -10.72
CA LEU A 347 32.80 -37.14 -10.11
C LEU A 347 33.43 -38.27 -10.94
N GLY A 348 34.67 -38.07 -11.36
CA GLY A 348 35.49 -39.08 -12.00
C GLY A 348 35.87 -40.23 -11.07
N GLU A 349 36.63 -41.19 -11.60
CA GLU A 349 37.21 -42.26 -10.78
C GLU A 349 38.32 -41.69 -9.89
N GLY A 350 38.31 -41.98 -8.60
CA GLY A 350 39.28 -41.46 -7.65
C GLY A 350 38.81 -41.47 -6.20
N VAL A 351 39.73 -41.06 -5.32
CA VAL A 351 39.45 -40.83 -3.90
C VAL A 351 39.50 -39.32 -3.65
N PHE A 352 38.35 -38.77 -3.25
CA PHE A 352 38.14 -37.36 -2.96
C PHE A 352 38.16 -37.18 -1.44
N GLN A 353 39.18 -36.49 -0.93
CA GLN A 353 39.45 -36.39 0.50
C GLN A 353 38.99 -35.05 1.11
N GLU A 354 37.69 -34.80 1.03
CA GLU A 354 37.08 -33.55 1.48
C GLU A 354 35.71 -33.78 2.13
N SER A 355 35.40 -32.94 3.12
CA SER A 355 34.08 -32.86 3.74
C SER A 355 33.34 -31.70 3.11
N VAL A 356 32.15 -31.94 2.54
CA VAL A 356 31.43 -30.93 1.77
C VAL A 356 29.99 -30.74 2.24
N LEU A 357 29.56 -29.48 2.19
CA LEU A 357 28.15 -29.09 2.27
C LEU A 357 27.57 -29.11 0.86
N VAL A 358 26.62 -29.98 0.58
CA VAL A 358 25.99 -30.08 -0.74
C VAL A 358 24.78 -29.15 -0.79
N PRO A 359 24.74 -28.15 -1.71
CA PRO A 359 23.59 -27.26 -1.85
C PRO A 359 22.32 -28.02 -2.27
N ALA A 360 21.16 -27.50 -1.87
CA ALA A 360 19.87 -28.12 -2.21
C ALA A 360 19.63 -28.14 -3.72
N GLY A 361 19.03 -29.23 -4.21
CA GLY A 361 18.65 -29.40 -5.62
C GLY A 361 19.77 -29.79 -6.58
N ILE A 362 20.98 -30.07 -6.09
CA ILE A 362 22.11 -30.52 -6.92
C ILE A 362 22.03 -32.03 -7.22
N ILE A 363 22.49 -32.42 -8.40
CA ILE A 363 22.70 -33.82 -8.80
C ILE A 363 24.20 -34.13 -8.70
N LEU A 364 24.60 -35.01 -7.79
CA LEU A 364 25.97 -35.49 -7.64
C LEU A 364 26.04 -36.96 -8.06
N GLU A 365 26.82 -37.24 -9.10
CA GLU A 365 26.91 -38.58 -9.68
C GLU A 365 28.37 -39.02 -9.78
N GLY A 366 28.66 -40.21 -9.28
CA GLY A 366 29.95 -40.88 -9.42
C GLY A 366 29.95 -41.98 -10.48
N GLN A 367 31.04 -42.75 -10.53
CA GLN A 367 31.25 -43.83 -11.50
C GLN A 367 30.89 -45.23 -10.95
N GLY A 368 30.38 -45.31 -9.72
CA GLY A 368 29.93 -46.54 -9.08
C GLY A 368 30.76 -46.98 -7.87
N GLU A 369 30.34 -48.09 -7.26
CA GLU A 369 30.96 -48.65 -6.06
C GLU A 369 32.49 -48.84 -6.23
N GLY A 370 33.25 -48.29 -5.29
CA GLY A 370 34.71 -48.38 -5.25
C GLY A 370 35.47 -47.58 -6.32
N LYS A 371 34.76 -46.98 -7.29
CA LYS A 371 35.36 -46.18 -8.36
C LYS A 371 35.43 -44.70 -7.98
N THR A 372 34.33 -44.17 -7.43
CA THR A 372 34.28 -42.79 -6.91
C THR A 372 34.10 -42.88 -5.41
N VAL A 373 35.16 -42.57 -4.66
CA VAL A 373 35.19 -42.69 -3.21
C VAL A 373 35.34 -41.30 -2.60
N LEU A 374 34.37 -40.86 -1.81
CA LEU A 374 34.50 -39.69 -0.93
C LEU A 374 34.88 -40.18 0.47
N GLU A 375 36.01 -39.71 0.96
CA GLU A 375 36.63 -40.23 2.18
C GLU A 375 37.19 -39.11 3.07
N VAL A 376 36.79 -39.08 4.34
CA VAL A 376 37.38 -38.15 5.32
C VAL A 376 37.84 -38.88 6.57
N PRO A 377 38.88 -38.41 7.28
CA PRO A 377 39.23 -38.98 8.58
C PRO A 377 38.03 -39.01 9.53
N ALA A 378 37.89 -40.09 10.29
CA ALA A 378 36.74 -40.34 11.17
C ALA A 378 36.47 -39.24 12.22
N ASP A 379 37.50 -38.47 12.59
CA ASP A 379 37.47 -37.37 13.53
C ASP A 379 37.38 -35.99 12.87
N ALA A 380 37.46 -35.91 11.53
CA ALA A 380 37.42 -34.65 10.79
C ALA A 380 35.99 -34.12 10.56
N GLY A 381 35.00 -35.01 10.38
CA GLY A 381 33.63 -34.60 10.08
C GLY A 381 32.83 -35.66 9.34
N SER A 382 31.62 -35.29 8.92
CA SER A 382 30.84 -36.05 7.94
C SER A 382 31.43 -35.89 6.54
N VAL A 383 31.34 -36.93 5.71
CA VAL A 383 31.75 -36.86 4.30
C VAL A 383 30.85 -35.88 3.55
N LEU A 384 29.53 -36.10 3.66
CA LEU A 384 28.52 -35.23 3.07
C LEU A 384 27.60 -34.66 4.15
N VAL A 385 27.40 -33.35 4.09
CA VAL A 385 26.39 -32.64 4.88
C VAL A 385 25.38 -32.03 3.91
N ILE A 386 24.10 -32.30 4.13
CA ILE A 386 22.99 -31.68 3.40
C ILE A 386 22.08 -31.05 4.45
N ALA A 387 21.98 -29.73 4.43
CA ALA A 387 21.29 -28.97 5.47
C ALA A 387 20.33 -27.91 4.90
N GLY A 388 19.21 -27.73 5.57
CA GLY A 388 18.22 -26.69 5.29
C GLY A 388 17.13 -27.08 4.29
N GLU A 389 16.10 -26.25 4.23
CA GLU A 389 14.94 -26.46 3.37
C GLU A 389 15.28 -26.20 1.90
N GLY A 390 14.86 -27.09 1.00
CA GLY A 390 15.02 -26.92 -0.44
C GLY A 390 14.63 -28.15 -1.25
N PRO A 391 14.82 -28.10 -2.58
CA PRO A 391 14.65 -29.26 -3.45
C PRO A 391 15.60 -30.40 -3.05
N ALA A 392 15.19 -31.64 -3.31
CA ALA A 392 16.00 -32.80 -2.96
C ALA A 392 17.34 -32.81 -3.69
N VAL A 393 18.41 -33.11 -2.96
CA VAL A 393 19.72 -33.44 -3.54
C VAL A 393 19.67 -34.87 -4.06
N ARG A 394 20.18 -35.11 -5.27
CA ARG A 394 20.28 -36.46 -5.85
C ARG A 394 21.72 -36.93 -5.79
N LEU A 395 21.95 -38.08 -5.17
CA LEU A 395 23.25 -38.71 -5.04
C LEU A 395 23.20 -40.07 -5.72
N SER A 396 24.06 -40.32 -6.70
CA SER A 396 24.09 -41.61 -7.38
C SER A 396 25.49 -42.16 -7.59
N HIS A 397 25.63 -43.49 -7.49
CA HIS A 397 26.86 -44.19 -7.87
C HIS A 397 28.12 -43.75 -7.10
N LEU A 398 27.97 -43.46 -5.80
CA LEU A 398 29.04 -43.01 -4.91
C LEU A 398 29.43 -44.07 -3.87
N THR A 399 30.68 -44.09 -3.45
CA THR A 399 31.12 -44.71 -2.20
C THR A 399 31.49 -43.63 -1.20
N LEU A 400 30.86 -43.62 -0.04
CA LEU A 400 31.02 -42.62 1.01
C LEU A 400 31.54 -43.33 2.26
N ARG A 401 32.66 -42.87 2.84
CA ARG A 401 33.24 -43.54 4.01
C ARG A 401 34.12 -42.65 4.88
N HIS A 402 34.35 -43.07 6.12
CA HIS A 402 35.45 -42.53 6.90
C HIS A 402 36.74 -43.32 6.68
N SER A 403 37.88 -42.64 6.81
CA SER A 403 39.18 -43.28 7.01
C SER A 403 39.49 -43.39 8.51
N GLY A 404 39.87 -44.59 8.94
CA GLY A 404 40.14 -44.88 10.34
C GLY A 404 38.87 -45.03 11.19
N PHE A 405 39.05 -45.04 12.51
CA PHE A 405 37.97 -45.22 13.49
C PHE A 405 38.26 -44.35 14.71
N THR A 406 37.21 -43.80 15.32
CA THR A 406 37.29 -43.08 16.60
C THR A 406 36.35 -43.73 17.61
N ASP A 407 36.79 -43.83 18.87
CA ASP A 407 35.99 -44.34 19.98
C ASP A 407 35.29 -43.23 20.77
N ALA A 408 35.37 -41.99 20.31
CA ALA A 408 34.73 -40.82 20.94
C ALA A 408 33.24 -41.05 21.24
N SER A 409 32.74 -40.38 22.29
CA SER A 409 31.34 -40.48 22.69
C SER A 409 30.39 -39.81 21.70
N GLU A 410 30.86 -38.79 20.99
CA GLU A 410 30.17 -38.13 19.89
C GLU A 410 30.97 -38.37 18.60
N ARG A 411 30.30 -38.86 17.56
CA ARG A 411 30.93 -39.25 16.30
C ARG A 411 30.10 -38.73 15.14
N TYR A 412 30.79 -38.33 14.08
CA TYR A 412 30.14 -37.91 12.87
C TYR A 412 29.51 -39.11 12.15
N PRO A 413 28.29 -38.95 11.59
CA PRO A 413 27.80 -39.88 10.59
C PRO A 413 28.57 -39.68 9.28
N VAL A 414 28.58 -40.69 8.39
CA VAL A 414 29.19 -40.53 7.05
C VAL A 414 28.40 -39.52 6.24
N VAL A 415 27.07 -39.63 6.25
CA VAL A 415 26.14 -38.70 5.63
C VAL A 415 25.22 -38.10 6.68
N LEU A 416 25.22 -36.77 6.79
CA LEU A 416 24.30 -36.02 7.63
C LEU A 416 23.25 -35.30 6.79
N LEU A 417 21.99 -35.63 7.01
CA LEU A 417 20.83 -34.92 6.48
C LEU A 417 20.11 -34.21 7.61
N GLN A 418 20.08 -32.88 7.59
CA GLN A 418 19.47 -32.06 8.65
C GLN A 418 18.48 -31.08 8.03
N GLU A 419 17.19 -31.19 8.38
CA GLU A 419 16.12 -30.31 7.84
C GLU A 419 16.03 -30.30 6.29
N ALA A 420 16.61 -31.31 5.63
CA ALA A 420 16.79 -31.32 4.18
C ALA A 420 16.28 -32.61 3.53
N GLN A 421 16.29 -32.65 2.19
CA GLN A 421 15.78 -33.77 1.39
C GLN A 421 16.88 -34.35 0.50
N ALA A 422 16.99 -35.69 0.46
CA ALA A 422 17.95 -36.37 -0.38
C ALA A 422 17.39 -37.67 -0.99
N GLU A 423 17.76 -37.92 -2.24
CA GLU A 423 17.49 -39.15 -2.99
C GLU A 423 18.84 -39.81 -3.28
N LEU A 424 19.05 -41.02 -2.76
CA LEU A 424 20.27 -41.80 -2.94
C LEU A 424 19.96 -43.03 -3.80
N GLU A 425 20.72 -43.23 -4.87
CA GLU A 425 20.57 -44.36 -5.78
C GLU A 425 21.91 -45.05 -6.02
N ASN A 426 21.97 -46.38 -5.87
CA ASN A 426 23.19 -47.17 -6.13
C ASN A 426 24.42 -46.64 -5.36
N CYS A 427 24.21 -46.13 -4.15
CA CYS A 427 25.26 -45.59 -3.29
C CYS A 427 25.69 -46.62 -2.24
N VAL A 428 26.96 -46.56 -1.85
CA VAL A 428 27.55 -47.37 -0.78
C VAL A 428 28.04 -46.45 0.32
N ILE A 429 27.46 -46.59 1.51
CA ILE A 429 27.90 -45.90 2.72
C ILE A 429 28.58 -46.93 3.62
N GLU A 430 29.88 -46.77 3.86
CA GLU A 430 30.66 -47.77 4.58
C GLU A 430 31.64 -47.19 5.59
N TYR A 431 32.04 -48.02 6.56
CA TYR A 431 33.12 -47.70 7.51
C TYR A 431 32.91 -46.38 8.28
N GLY A 432 31.66 -45.97 8.51
CA GLY A 432 31.35 -44.83 9.35
C GLY A 432 31.79 -45.08 10.78
N ALA A 433 32.51 -44.14 11.40
CA ALA A 433 32.86 -44.29 12.82
C ALA A 433 31.63 -44.11 13.76
N GLY A 434 30.71 -43.22 13.37
CA GLY A 434 29.37 -43.08 13.94
C GLY A 434 28.32 -43.84 13.10
N HIS A 435 27.21 -43.16 12.78
CA HIS A 435 26.18 -43.72 11.89
C HIS A 435 26.65 -43.73 10.43
N GLY A 436 26.06 -44.59 9.59
CA GLY A 436 26.23 -44.47 8.14
C GLY A 436 25.50 -43.24 7.63
N LEU A 437 24.17 -43.24 7.77
CA LEU A 437 23.30 -42.11 7.42
C LEU A 437 22.55 -41.64 8.67
N ALA A 438 22.58 -40.34 8.95
CA ALA A 438 21.75 -39.71 9.97
C ALA A 438 20.77 -38.73 9.34
N VAL A 439 19.47 -38.91 9.59
CA VAL A 439 18.38 -38.03 9.14
C VAL A 439 17.74 -37.36 10.34
N THR A 440 17.82 -36.03 10.40
CA THR A 440 17.46 -35.25 11.59
C THR A 440 16.63 -34.00 11.24
N GLY A 441 15.97 -33.43 12.24
CA GLY A 441 15.32 -32.12 12.14
C GLY A 441 14.13 -32.02 11.16
N GLY A 442 13.46 -33.11 10.82
CA GLY A 442 12.42 -33.08 9.78
C GLY A 442 12.93 -33.44 8.38
N GLY A 443 14.19 -33.88 8.27
CA GLY A 443 14.78 -34.29 7.00
C GLY A 443 14.12 -35.53 6.40
N ARG A 444 14.25 -35.70 5.08
CA ARG A 444 13.66 -36.83 4.32
C ARG A 444 14.67 -37.46 3.40
N ALA A 445 14.96 -38.74 3.60
CA ALA A 445 15.82 -39.50 2.71
C ALA A 445 15.05 -40.60 1.98
N THR A 446 15.31 -40.76 0.69
CA THR A 446 14.86 -41.91 -0.11
C THR A 446 16.09 -42.65 -0.61
N LEU A 447 16.23 -43.93 -0.27
CA LEU A 447 17.33 -44.77 -0.70
C LEU A 447 16.79 -45.88 -1.61
N LEU A 448 17.36 -45.99 -2.81
CA LEU A 448 17.08 -47.05 -3.77
C LEU A 448 18.37 -47.81 -4.09
N ALA A 449 18.33 -49.14 -3.97
CA ALA A 449 19.47 -50.02 -4.31
C ALA A 449 20.80 -49.61 -3.62
N CYS A 450 20.72 -49.12 -2.38
CA CYS A 450 21.88 -48.67 -1.62
C CYS A 450 22.39 -49.72 -0.63
N GLU A 451 23.68 -49.67 -0.29
CA GLU A 451 24.27 -50.43 0.81
C GLU A 451 24.74 -49.50 1.93
N VAL A 452 24.45 -49.86 3.18
CA VAL A 452 24.96 -49.18 4.38
C VAL A 452 25.60 -50.20 5.30
N LYS A 453 26.93 -50.22 5.36
CA LYS A 453 27.67 -51.35 5.94
C LYS A 453 28.82 -50.97 6.88
N ALA A 454 29.10 -51.86 7.83
CA ALA A 454 30.27 -51.78 8.71
C ALA A 454 30.43 -50.43 9.45
N CYS A 455 29.33 -49.80 9.85
CA CYS A 455 29.34 -48.57 10.64
C CYS A 455 29.51 -48.86 12.14
N GLY A 456 30.14 -47.94 12.86
CA GLY A 456 30.49 -48.04 14.28
C GLY A 456 29.31 -47.80 15.23
N TRP A 457 28.22 -47.23 14.73
CA TRP A 457 26.91 -47.16 15.37
C TRP A 457 25.86 -47.83 14.49
N ASP A 458 24.71 -47.19 14.28
CA ASP A 458 23.66 -47.69 13.38
C ASP A 458 24.04 -47.50 11.92
N GLY A 459 23.56 -48.38 11.05
CA GLY A 459 23.63 -48.14 9.61
C GLY A 459 22.88 -46.86 9.26
N ILE A 460 21.59 -46.82 9.57
CA ILE A 460 20.70 -45.69 9.29
C ILE A 460 20.03 -45.25 10.59
N ALA A 461 20.18 -43.98 10.96
CA ALA A 461 19.55 -43.36 12.11
C ALA A 461 18.57 -42.25 11.66
N VAL A 462 17.34 -42.29 12.16
CA VAL A 462 16.29 -41.31 11.83
C VAL A 462 15.70 -40.76 13.12
N THR A 463 15.83 -39.45 13.34
CA THR A 463 15.43 -38.83 14.61
C THR A 463 14.72 -37.50 14.42
N GLY A 464 13.78 -37.23 15.32
CA GLY A 464 13.07 -35.96 15.41
C GLY A 464 11.77 -35.95 14.64
N LYS A 465 10.83 -35.13 15.12
CA LYS A 465 9.49 -35.02 14.57
C LYS A 465 9.53 -34.63 13.09
N GLY A 466 8.83 -35.40 12.26
CA GLY A 466 8.74 -35.15 10.82
C GLY A 466 9.92 -35.69 10.01
N SER A 467 10.97 -36.20 10.67
CA SER A 467 12.06 -36.89 9.98
C SER A 467 11.57 -38.23 9.45
N GLN A 468 11.97 -38.57 8.23
CA GLN A 468 11.53 -39.81 7.59
C GLN A 468 12.56 -40.42 6.66
N VAL A 469 12.49 -41.73 6.51
CA VAL A 469 13.23 -42.47 5.49
C VAL A 469 12.34 -43.41 4.69
N THR A 470 12.56 -43.46 3.38
CA THR A 470 12.02 -44.50 2.48
C THR A 470 13.17 -45.36 1.98
N LEU A 471 13.13 -46.66 2.26
CA LEU A 471 14.15 -47.63 1.88
C LEU A 471 13.56 -48.65 0.91
N GLU A 472 14.14 -48.73 -0.27
CA GLU A 472 13.76 -49.69 -1.30
C GLU A 472 15.01 -50.42 -1.82
N GLU A 473 15.01 -51.75 -1.73
CA GLU A 473 16.16 -52.57 -2.15
C GLU A 473 17.47 -52.22 -1.42
N VAL A 474 17.35 -51.78 -0.17
CA VAL A 474 18.50 -51.36 0.66
C VAL A 474 19.09 -52.53 1.43
N ARG A 475 20.42 -52.54 1.59
CA ARG A 475 21.15 -53.53 2.37
C ARG A 475 21.88 -52.87 3.54
N ALA A 476 21.37 -53.05 4.76
CA ALA A 476 22.01 -52.59 6.00
C ALA A 476 22.76 -53.76 6.67
N LEU A 477 24.10 -53.77 6.55
CA LEU A 477 24.92 -54.96 6.78
C LEU A 477 26.01 -54.74 7.83
N ALA A 478 26.13 -55.65 8.79
CA ALA A 478 27.27 -55.71 9.71
C ALA A 478 27.58 -54.39 10.45
N ASN A 479 26.57 -53.58 10.75
CA ASN A 479 26.73 -52.38 11.57
C ASN A 479 26.86 -52.78 13.04
N LEU A 480 27.66 -52.06 13.82
CA LEU A 480 27.98 -52.43 15.20
C LEU A 480 26.76 -52.35 16.12
N GLN A 481 25.81 -51.47 15.81
CA GLN A 481 24.53 -51.35 16.52
C GLN A 481 23.37 -51.85 15.64
N HIS A 482 22.43 -50.98 15.28
CA HIS A 482 21.24 -51.34 14.54
C HIS A 482 21.47 -51.23 13.02
N GLY A 483 20.68 -51.98 12.24
CA GLY A 483 20.65 -51.75 10.80
C GLY A 483 19.88 -50.47 10.45
N LEU A 484 18.72 -50.29 11.09
CA LEU A 484 17.92 -49.07 11.07
C LEU A 484 17.44 -48.76 12.50
N ASP A 485 17.62 -47.54 12.95
CA ASP A 485 17.06 -47.03 14.22
C ASP A 485 16.25 -45.75 13.99
N VAL A 486 15.01 -45.73 14.50
CA VAL A 486 14.01 -44.69 14.27
C VAL A 486 13.46 -44.22 15.60
N TRP A 487 13.67 -42.95 15.96
CA TRP A 487 13.24 -42.44 17.26
C TRP A 487 12.75 -40.99 17.27
N ASP A 488 12.22 -40.56 18.42
CA ASP A 488 11.78 -39.17 18.69
C ASP A 488 10.78 -38.61 17.66
N GLY A 489 9.76 -39.41 17.31
CA GLY A 489 8.68 -39.00 16.42
C GLY A 489 8.98 -39.09 14.92
N ALA A 490 10.13 -39.66 14.56
CA ALA A 490 10.45 -40.04 13.19
C ALA A 490 9.67 -41.29 12.73
N HIS A 491 9.68 -41.57 11.43
CA HIS A 491 9.10 -42.79 10.86
C HIS A 491 9.90 -43.34 9.68
N ALA A 492 9.69 -44.61 9.35
CA ALA A 492 10.34 -45.26 8.21
C ALA A 492 9.35 -46.06 7.36
N ARG A 493 9.58 -46.07 6.05
CA ARG A 493 8.97 -47.01 5.10
C ARG A 493 10.08 -47.89 4.51
N VAL A 494 9.96 -49.19 4.69
CA VAL A 494 10.97 -50.17 4.29
C VAL A 494 10.32 -51.22 3.39
N ALA A 495 10.85 -51.39 2.19
CA ALA A 495 10.37 -52.35 1.22
C ALA A 495 11.53 -53.11 0.56
N ARG A 496 11.36 -54.42 0.34
CA ARG A 496 12.31 -55.26 -0.42
C ARG A 496 13.77 -55.15 0.06
N SER A 497 13.97 -54.87 1.35
CA SER A 497 15.27 -54.54 1.91
C SER A 497 15.83 -55.66 2.77
N ARG A 498 17.12 -55.59 3.11
CA ARG A 498 17.84 -56.62 3.87
C ARG A 498 18.61 -56.01 5.04
N PHE A 499 18.33 -56.49 6.25
CA PHE A 499 18.98 -56.09 7.50
C PHE A 499 19.68 -57.30 8.11
N GLN A 500 21.00 -57.32 8.03
CA GLN A 500 21.76 -58.55 8.20
C GLN A 500 23.05 -58.38 9.00
N ASP A 501 23.32 -59.34 9.88
CA ASP A 501 24.55 -59.44 10.67
C ASP A 501 24.85 -58.19 11.53
N ASN A 502 23.83 -57.40 11.88
CA ASN A 502 24.02 -56.20 12.74
C ASN A 502 24.23 -56.61 14.21
N GLY A 503 25.02 -55.81 14.92
CA GLY A 503 25.51 -56.10 16.27
C GLY A 503 24.47 -55.96 17.38
N LEU A 504 23.34 -55.30 17.11
CA LEU A 504 22.16 -55.25 17.97
C LEU A 504 20.92 -55.75 17.20
N THR A 505 19.91 -54.89 17.05
CA THR A 505 18.65 -55.22 16.37
C THR A 505 18.72 -54.89 14.88
N GLY A 506 18.10 -55.69 14.01
CA GLY A 506 18.03 -55.39 12.58
C GLY A 506 17.30 -54.07 12.30
N ILE A 507 16.07 -53.95 12.78
CA ILE A 507 15.25 -52.73 12.71
C ILE A 507 14.73 -52.38 14.12
N PHE A 508 15.12 -51.22 14.64
CA PHE A 508 14.69 -50.72 15.94
C PHE A 508 13.78 -49.50 15.78
N LEU A 509 12.56 -49.59 16.32
CA LEU A 509 11.53 -48.56 16.22
C LEU A 509 11.16 -48.08 17.62
N THR A 510 11.49 -46.83 17.91
CA THR A 510 11.32 -46.19 19.22
C THR A 510 10.73 -44.78 19.07
N ALA A 511 9.52 -44.66 18.51
CA ALA A 511 8.94 -43.36 18.14
C ALA A 511 7.51 -43.18 18.65
N THR A 512 7.19 -42.01 19.20
CA THR A 512 5.81 -41.57 19.43
C THR A 512 5.36 -40.72 18.24
N GLY A 513 4.75 -41.33 17.22
CA GLY A 513 4.45 -40.59 15.99
C GLY A 513 3.68 -41.39 14.94
N GLU A 514 4.06 -41.17 13.69
CA GLU A 514 3.47 -41.83 12.51
C GLU A 514 3.87 -43.31 12.43
N SER A 515 3.06 -44.09 11.71
CA SER A 515 3.25 -45.53 11.59
C SER A 515 4.43 -45.86 10.68
N SER A 516 5.41 -46.60 11.19
CA SER A 516 6.49 -47.16 10.36
C SER A 516 6.03 -48.45 9.66
N GLN A 517 6.46 -48.65 8.41
CA GLN A 517 6.06 -49.78 7.58
C GLN A 517 7.29 -50.60 7.21
N VAL A 518 7.23 -51.91 7.42
CA VAL A 518 8.27 -52.86 7.01
C VAL A 518 7.62 -53.97 6.20
N GLU A 519 7.93 -54.03 4.91
CA GLU A 519 7.23 -54.88 3.96
C GLU A 519 8.19 -55.68 3.08
N SER A 520 7.85 -56.95 2.82
CA SER A 520 8.56 -57.81 1.84
C SER A 520 10.09 -57.82 1.99
N SER A 521 10.58 -57.71 3.23
CA SER A 521 11.99 -57.53 3.57
C SER A 521 12.55 -58.75 4.31
N THR A 522 13.88 -58.86 4.34
CA THR A 522 14.61 -59.91 5.06
C THR A 522 15.37 -59.32 6.24
N VAL A 523 15.10 -59.79 7.45
CA VAL A 523 15.77 -59.35 8.68
C VAL A 523 16.37 -60.56 9.38
N GLU A 524 17.67 -60.76 9.20
CA GLU A 524 18.30 -62.03 9.56
C GLU A 524 19.67 -61.91 10.23
N ARG A 525 20.01 -62.90 11.07
CA ARG A 525 21.34 -63.02 11.71
C ARG A 525 21.78 -61.80 12.52
N ASN A 526 20.85 -61.00 13.01
CA ASN A 526 21.18 -59.91 13.93
C ASN A 526 21.45 -60.49 15.33
N ARG A 527 22.37 -59.87 16.07
CA ARG A 527 22.86 -60.38 17.35
C ARG A 527 21.85 -60.22 18.49
N GLU A 528 20.84 -59.38 18.32
CA GLU A 528 19.69 -59.30 19.23
C GLU A 528 18.41 -59.74 18.51
N VAL A 529 17.49 -58.80 18.28
CA VAL A 529 16.17 -59.05 17.73
C VAL A 529 16.15 -58.71 16.24
N GLY A 530 15.29 -59.36 15.47
CA GLY A 530 15.02 -58.95 14.09
C GLY A 530 14.41 -57.55 14.04
N VAL A 531 13.15 -57.43 14.48
CA VAL A 531 12.41 -56.16 14.55
C VAL A 531 11.95 -55.87 15.98
N MET A 532 12.33 -54.73 16.54
CA MET A 532 11.97 -54.31 17.90
C MET A 532 11.11 -53.04 17.88
N LEU A 533 10.01 -53.05 18.63
CA LEU A 533 9.15 -51.90 18.90
C LEU A 533 9.18 -51.56 20.38
N SER A 534 9.45 -50.28 20.70
CA SER A 534 9.61 -49.78 22.06
C SER A 534 9.06 -48.35 22.20
N LYS A 535 8.85 -47.90 23.44
CA LYS A 535 8.47 -46.53 23.82
C LYS A 535 7.36 -45.88 22.98
N GLY A 536 6.28 -46.60 22.69
CA GLY A 536 5.12 -46.02 21.99
C GLY A 536 5.14 -46.13 20.46
N ALA A 537 6.07 -46.93 19.91
CA ALA A 537 6.19 -47.16 18.47
C ALA A 537 4.90 -47.70 17.84
N VAL A 538 4.56 -47.17 16.66
CA VAL A 538 3.45 -47.63 15.82
C VAL A 538 4.05 -48.25 14.58
N ALA A 539 3.76 -49.52 14.29
CA ALA A 539 4.28 -50.15 13.08
C ALA A 539 3.34 -51.17 12.43
N VAL A 540 3.49 -51.29 11.11
CA VAL A 540 2.93 -52.33 10.26
C VAL A 540 4.08 -53.18 9.72
N ILE A 541 4.09 -54.45 10.08
CA ILE A 541 5.12 -55.42 9.69
C ILE A 541 4.44 -56.49 8.82
N SER A 542 4.70 -56.49 7.51
CA SER A 542 3.97 -57.34 6.56
C SER A 542 4.85 -58.13 5.59
N GLY A 543 4.56 -59.41 5.39
CA GLY A 543 5.19 -60.21 4.34
C GLY A 543 6.72 -60.37 4.45
N ASN A 544 7.29 -60.25 5.64
CA ASN A 544 8.74 -60.30 5.84
C ASN A 544 9.24 -61.71 6.17
N LEU A 545 10.52 -61.96 5.87
CA LEU A 545 11.29 -63.08 6.42
C LEU A 545 12.15 -62.57 7.59
N ILE A 546 11.90 -63.08 8.79
CA ILE A 546 12.59 -62.67 10.01
C ILE A 546 13.20 -63.91 10.65
N ALA A 547 14.49 -64.13 10.39
CA ALA A 547 15.10 -65.43 10.62
C ALA A 547 16.48 -65.40 11.27
N ASP A 548 16.83 -66.47 11.99
CA ASP A 548 18.19 -66.70 12.49
C ASP A 548 18.76 -65.56 13.36
N ASN A 549 17.91 -64.71 13.96
CA ASN A 549 18.35 -63.69 14.91
C ASN A 549 18.67 -64.37 16.25
N THR A 550 19.70 -63.89 16.94
CA THR A 550 20.22 -64.57 18.14
C THR A 550 19.23 -64.55 19.31
N LEU A 551 18.36 -63.55 19.38
CA LEU A 551 17.28 -63.45 20.37
C LEU A 551 15.92 -63.66 19.68
N GLY A 552 15.03 -62.66 19.72
CA GLY A 552 13.68 -62.77 19.17
C GLY A 552 13.57 -62.42 17.68
N GLY A 553 12.48 -62.83 17.05
CA GLY A 553 12.14 -62.39 15.68
C GLY A 553 11.55 -60.98 15.68
N VAL A 554 10.28 -60.85 16.08
CA VAL A 554 9.58 -59.58 16.27
C VAL A 554 9.27 -59.42 17.75
N VAL A 555 9.69 -58.31 18.36
CA VAL A 555 9.42 -58.01 19.77
C VAL A 555 8.82 -56.62 19.91
N ALA A 556 7.57 -56.54 20.38
CA ALA A 556 6.96 -55.29 20.83
C ALA A 556 6.85 -55.30 22.34
N ARG A 557 7.53 -54.36 23.02
CA ARG A 557 7.77 -54.45 24.47
C ARG A 557 6.90 -53.52 25.32
N ASP A 558 6.93 -52.23 25.04
CA ASP A 558 6.50 -51.21 26.00
C ASP A 558 5.07 -50.71 25.73
N GLY A 559 4.40 -50.28 26.80
CA GLY A 559 3.07 -49.68 26.75
C GLY A 559 2.97 -48.47 25.82
N GLY A 560 1.82 -48.32 25.18
CA GLY A 560 1.54 -47.28 24.18
C GLY A 560 1.98 -47.64 22.76
N SER A 561 2.74 -48.71 22.58
CA SER A 561 3.11 -49.21 21.24
C SER A 561 1.92 -49.89 20.56
N ARG A 562 1.84 -49.78 19.24
CA ARG A 562 0.76 -50.34 18.41
C ARG A 562 1.34 -51.15 17.26
N LEU A 563 0.88 -52.39 17.11
CA LEU A 563 1.45 -53.33 16.14
C LEU A 563 0.35 -53.93 15.25
N GLN A 564 0.58 -53.87 13.95
CA GLN A 564 -0.06 -54.74 12.97
C GLN A 564 1.01 -55.67 12.40
N VAL A 565 0.77 -56.97 12.46
CA VAL A 565 1.71 -57.99 11.96
C VAL A 565 0.95 -58.96 11.07
N THR A 566 1.31 -59.02 9.78
CA THR A 566 0.55 -59.81 8.79
C THR A 566 1.44 -60.58 7.81
N GLY A 567 1.14 -61.85 7.58
CA GLY A 567 1.78 -62.65 6.52
C GLY A 567 3.30 -62.83 6.65
N ASN A 568 3.88 -62.66 7.84
CA ASN A 568 5.33 -62.80 8.05
C ASN A 568 5.75 -64.25 8.29
N THR A 569 6.95 -64.61 7.84
CA THR A 569 7.63 -65.86 8.20
C THR A 569 8.71 -65.55 9.23
N ILE A 570 8.54 -66.07 10.44
CA ILE A 570 9.38 -65.78 11.60
C ILE A 570 9.99 -67.08 12.13
N GLU A 571 11.22 -67.39 11.74
CA GLU A 571 11.79 -68.72 11.97
C GLU A 571 13.21 -68.75 12.52
N LYS A 572 13.56 -69.85 13.20
CA LYS A 572 14.95 -70.14 13.63
C LYS A 572 15.59 -69.06 14.52
N ASN A 573 14.79 -68.20 15.14
CA ASN A 573 15.31 -67.21 16.09
C ASN A 573 15.68 -67.91 17.42
N GLY A 574 16.72 -67.41 18.10
CA GLY A 574 17.31 -68.04 19.28
C GLY A 574 16.47 -67.96 20.55
N GLU A 575 15.41 -67.16 20.54
CA GLU A 575 14.40 -67.11 21.60
C GLU A 575 12.99 -67.20 20.99
N ALA A 576 12.12 -66.21 21.19
CA ALA A 576 10.76 -66.27 20.72
C ALA A 576 10.58 -65.67 19.31
N GLY A 577 9.67 -66.25 18.51
CA GLY A 577 9.37 -65.75 17.17
C GLY A 577 8.70 -64.38 17.22
N LEU A 578 7.43 -64.33 17.63
CA LEU A 578 6.66 -63.09 17.82
C LEU A 578 6.37 -62.86 19.30
N VAL A 579 6.81 -61.74 19.85
CA VAL A 579 6.54 -61.33 21.24
C VAL A 579 5.78 -60.01 21.25
N VAL A 580 4.66 -59.98 21.98
CA VAL A 580 3.84 -58.79 22.18
C VAL A 580 3.64 -58.62 23.69
N GLY A 581 4.11 -57.49 24.22
CA GLY A 581 3.97 -57.13 25.63
C GLY A 581 2.53 -56.92 26.03
N LYS A 582 2.22 -57.17 27.31
CA LYS A 582 0.87 -57.05 27.87
C LYS A 582 0.23 -55.66 27.69
N GLU A 583 1.05 -54.63 27.56
CA GLU A 583 0.63 -53.23 27.43
C GLU A 583 0.68 -52.72 25.97
N VAL A 584 1.09 -53.59 25.03
CA VAL A 584 1.13 -53.27 23.60
C VAL A 584 -0.25 -53.55 23.00
N LEU A 585 -0.75 -52.60 22.20
CA LEU A 585 -1.97 -52.82 21.42
C LEU A 585 -1.63 -53.59 20.13
N LEU A 586 -1.95 -54.87 20.11
CA LEU A 586 -1.92 -55.68 18.89
C LEU A 586 -3.20 -55.41 18.09
N GLU A 587 -3.11 -54.50 17.12
CA GLU A 587 -4.24 -54.09 16.28
C GLU A 587 -4.62 -55.21 15.29
N LYS A 588 -3.63 -55.98 14.81
CA LYS A 588 -3.83 -57.04 13.83
C LYS A 588 -2.75 -58.12 13.89
N GLU A 589 -3.17 -59.40 13.86
CA GLU A 589 -2.29 -60.58 13.76
C GLU A 589 -2.93 -61.60 12.81
N GLU A 590 -2.50 -61.64 11.55
CA GLU A 590 -3.09 -62.52 10.53
C GLU A 590 -2.03 -63.18 9.65
N GLY A 591 -2.15 -64.49 9.40
CA GLY A 591 -1.31 -65.17 8.42
C GLY A 591 0.19 -65.26 8.75
N ASN A 592 0.62 -64.93 9.98
CA ASN A 592 2.02 -65.05 10.37
C ASN A 592 2.36 -66.49 10.75
N VAL A 593 3.45 -67.00 10.18
CA VAL A 593 4.01 -68.32 10.42
C VAL A 593 5.24 -68.17 11.32
N ALA A 594 5.13 -68.60 12.57
CA ALA A 594 6.26 -68.66 13.49
C ALA A 594 6.63 -70.12 13.78
N THR A 595 7.81 -70.55 13.34
CA THR A 595 8.23 -71.96 13.38
C THR A 595 9.72 -72.09 13.66
N ASN A 596 10.15 -73.23 14.23
CA ASN A 596 11.56 -73.54 14.46
C ASN A 596 12.35 -72.50 15.31
N ASN A 597 11.68 -71.57 15.99
CA ASN A 597 12.32 -70.70 16.98
C ASN A 597 12.67 -71.53 18.21
N GLN A 598 13.81 -71.29 18.86
CA GLN A 598 14.27 -72.11 19.99
C GLN A 598 13.34 -71.98 21.21
N GLY A 599 12.74 -70.81 21.39
CA GLY A 599 11.77 -70.52 22.45
C GLY A 599 10.32 -70.60 21.97
N ARG A 600 9.47 -69.70 22.48
CA ARG A 600 8.05 -69.66 22.11
C ARG A 600 7.90 -69.19 20.67
N GLN A 601 7.06 -69.86 19.89
CA GLN A 601 6.80 -69.42 18.52
C GLN A 601 6.06 -68.07 18.51
N LYS A 602 5.00 -67.94 19.33
CA LYS A 602 4.29 -66.69 19.58
C LYS A 602 4.07 -66.49 21.09
N TRP A 603 4.22 -65.28 21.59
CA TRP A 603 3.99 -64.88 22.98
C TRP A 603 3.24 -63.53 23.01
N LEU A 604 1.91 -63.58 22.92
CA LEU A 604 1.06 -62.40 22.64
C LEU A 604 0.58 -61.60 23.87
N ASN A 605 1.12 -61.89 25.05
CA ASN A 605 0.79 -61.20 26.30
C ASN A 605 1.97 -61.32 27.28
N ALA A 606 3.14 -60.88 26.82
CA ALA A 606 4.38 -60.99 27.56
C ALA A 606 4.42 -60.01 28.72
N ASP A 607 4.64 -60.52 29.94
CA ASP A 607 4.84 -59.69 31.11
C ASP A 607 6.33 -59.44 31.34
N PHE A 608 6.80 -58.27 30.91
CA PHE A 608 8.18 -57.83 31.09
C PHE A 608 8.47 -57.29 32.49
N SER A 609 7.46 -57.10 33.36
CA SER A 609 7.66 -56.55 34.72
C SER A 609 8.43 -57.49 35.66
N GLN A 610 8.46 -58.78 35.34
CA GLN A 610 9.20 -59.79 36.11
C GLN A 610 10.64 -60.00 35.59
N MET A 611 11.01 -59.39 34.46
CA MET A 611 12.38 -59.47 33.93
C MET A 611 13.26 -58.43 34.63
N LYS A 612 14.16 -58.89 35.51
CA LYS A 612 15.16 -58.02 36.14
C LYS A 612 16.01 -57.33 35.07
N THR A 613 16.21 -56.03 35.26
CA THR A 613 16.90 -55.13 34.33
C THR A 613 18.36 -55.57 34.07
N GLY A 614 18.68 -55.76 32.79
CA GLY A 614 20.04 -56.00 32.30
C GLY A 614 20.13 -57.19 31.35
N ARG A 615 19.90 -56.93 30.06
CA ARG A 615 19.72 -57.87 28.92
C ARG A 615 18.33 -58.52 28.84
N PRO A 616 17.67 -58.52 27.66
CA PRO A 616 16.52 -59.37 27.44
C PRO A 616 17.04 -60.81 27.45
N VAL A 617 16.80 -61.49 28.55
CA VAL A 617 16.83 -62.94 28.56
C VAL A 617 15.36 -63.33 28.41
N LEU A 618 14.88 -63.56 27.19
CA LEU A 618 13.55 -64.16 26.98
C LEU A 618 13.55 -65.65 27.37
N LYS A 619 14.65 -66.18 27.95
CA LYS A 619 14.62 -67.43 28.71
C LYS A 619 13.85 -67.24 30.02
N ALA A 620 12.54 -67.42 29.96
CA ALA A 620 11.77 -67.76 31.15
C ALA A 620 10.82 -68.92 30.88
N LEU A 621 11.19 -70.05 31.51
CA LEU A 621 10.36 -71.15 32.03
C LEU A 621 10.07 -72.35 31.12
N PRO A 622 10.15 -73.57 31.68
CA PRO A 622 9.92 -74.82 30.95
C PRO A 622 8.49 -74.92 30.43
N VAL A 623 8.37 -75.68 29.35
CA VAL A 623 7.16 -76.05 28.64
C VAL A 623 6.12 -76.64 29.61
N GLU A 624 4.92 -76.07 29.63
CA GLU A 624 3.68 -76.81 29.88
C GLU A 624 2.79 -76.71 28.64
#